data_AF-A0A2N5M645-F1
#
_entry.id   AF-A0A2N5M645-F1
#
_cell.length_a   1.000
_cell.length_b   1.000
_cell.length_c   1.000
_cell.angle_alpha   90.00
_cell.angle_beta   90.00
_cell.angle_gamma   90.00
#
_symmetry.space_group_name_H-M   'P 1'
#
loop_
_entity.id
_entity.type
_entity.pdbx_description
1 polymer ?
#
loop_
_entity_poly.entity_id
_entity_poly.type
_entity_poly.pdbx_seq_one_letter_code
_entity_poly.pdbx_strand_id
1 'polypeptide(L)' 'MKEIISIPASQTQEIIKKYLVHAHPHPRNYRDAQYITFRRVGGIMDILYRVEHDLVLEPELTI' A
#
# COMPACT_ATOMS: atom_id res chain seq x y z
N MET A 1 4.47 19.39 -1.85
CA MET A 1 3.98 18.72 -3.06
C MET A 1 3.20 17.48 -2.60
N LYS A 2 2.07 17.13 -3.22
CA LYS A 2 1.31 15.93 -2.85
C LYS A 2 1.88 14.75 -3.65
N GLU A 3 2.64 13.89 -2.98
CA GLU A 3 3.28 12.73 -3.63
C GLU A 3 2.25 11.61 -3.86
N ILE A 4 2.27 11.04 -5.07
CA ILE A 4 1.42 9.93 -5.49
C ILE A 4 2.33 8.76 -5.89
N ILE A 5 2.02 7.55 -5.43
CA ILE A 5 2.72 6.34 -5.84
C ILE A 5 1.79 5.29 -6.44
N SER A 6 2.27 4.61 -7.50
CA SER A 6 1.62 3.46 -8.11
C SER A 6 2.27 2.17 -7.65
N ILE A 7 1.52 1.32 -6.94
CA ILE A 7 2.00 0.07 -6.35
C ILE A 7 1.39 -1.14 -7.09
N PRO A 8 2.18 -2.14 -7.48
CA PRO A 8 1.65 -3.41 -7.96
C PRO A 8 1.06 -4.19 -6.78
N ALA A 9 -0.26 -4.42 -6.78
CA ALA A 9 -0.96 -5.18 -5.75
C ALA A 9 -1.24 -6.64 -6.16
N SER A 10 -0.99 -7.02 -7.42
CA SER A 10 -1.17 -8.39 -7.91
C SER A 10 -2.49 -9.02 -7.42
N GLN A 11 -2.42 -10.16 -6.73
CA GLN A 11 -3.60 -10.89 -6.23
C GLN A 11 -4.22 -10.27 -4.96
N THR A 12 -3.54 -9.36 -4.26
CA THR A 12 -4.07 -8.75 -3.04
C THR A 12 -4.94 -7.52 -3.32
N GLN A 13 -5.02 -7.07 -4.57
CA GLN A 13 -5.74 -5.83 -4.92
C GLN A 13 -7.21 -5.83 -4.49
N GLU A 14 -7.92 -6.95 -4.63
CA GLU A 14 -9.32 -7.05 -4.21
C GLU A 14 -9.47 -7.04 -2.68
N ILE A 15 -8.50 -7.62 -1.94
CA ILE A 15 -8.47 -7.57 -0.47
C ILE A 15 -8.16 -6.15 0.00
N ILE A 16 -7.20 -5.46 -0.63
CA ILE A 16 -6.87 -4.06 -0.35
C ILE A 16 -8.09 -3.17 -0.61
N LYS A 17 -8.79 -3.37 -1.73
CA LYS A 17 -10.03 -2.62 -2.04
C LYS A 17 -11.13 -2.83 -1.01
N LYS A 18 -11.26 -4.07 -0.51
CA LYS A 18 -12.29 -4.43 0.46
C LYS A 18 -12.02 -3.87 1.85
N TYR A 19 -10.77 -3.91 2.31
CA TYR A 19 -10.42 -3.57 3.70
C TYR A 19 -9.67 -2.25 3.85
N LEU A 20 -9.24 -1.63 2.75
CA LEU A 20 -8.45 -0.40 2.72
C LEU A 20 -7.12 -0.51 3.47
N VAL A 21 -6.55 -1.72 3.52
CA VAL A 21 -5.26 -2.01 4.16
C VAL A 21 -4.30 -2.55 3.12
N HIS A 22 -3.13 -1.91 3.01
CA HIS A 22 -2.01 -2.37 2.17
C HIS A 22 -0.83 -2.79 3.05
N ALA A 23 -0.65 -4.10 3.21
CA ALA A 23 0.48 -4.65 3.96
C ALA A 23 1.73 -4.76 3.07
N HIS A 24 2.87 -4.34 3.61
CA HIS A 24 4.16 -4.43 2.93
C HIS A 24 5.29 -4.68 3.95
N PRO A 25 6.46 -5.22 3.52
CA PRO A 25 7.62 -5.35 4.39
C PRO A 25 8.07 -3.99 4.96
N HIS A 26 8.59 -4.00 6.18
CA HIS A 26 9.22 -2.86 6.82
C HIS A 26 10.76 -3.06 6.86
N PRO A 27 11.59 -2.08 6.43
CA PRO A 27 11.19 -0.82 5.81
C PRO A 27 10.72 -1.00 4.36
N ARG A 28 9.96 -0.03 3.84
CA ARG A 28 9.55 0.01 2.44
C ARG A 28 10.68 0.53 1.55
N ASN A 29 10.77 0.00 0.33
CA ASN A 29 11.76 0.40 -0.69
C ASN A 29 11.30 1.56 -1.61
N TYR A 30 10.18 2.19 -1.27
CA TYR A 30 9.63 3.31 -2.02
C TYR A 30 9.38 4.50 -1.09
N ARG A 31 9.40 5.69 -1.68
CA ARG A 31 9.19 6.94 -0.95
C ARG A 31 7.81 6.97 -0.31
N ASP A 32 7.74 7.65 0.82
CA ASP A 32 6.49 7.98 1.48
C ASP A 32 5.61 8.79 0.54
N ALA A 33 4.33 8.43 0.46
CA ALA A 33 3.37 9.09 -0.40
C ALA A 33 2.08 9.33 0.36
N GLN A 34 1.50 10.51 0.18
CA GLN A 34 0.20 10.84 0.78
C GLN A 34 -0.95 10.11 0.07
N TYR A 35 -0.71 9.75 -1.20
CA TYR A 35 -1.68 9.08 -2.03
C TYR A 35 -1.09 7.84 -2.70
N ILE A 36 -1.88 6.78 -2.73
CA ILE A 36 -1.49 5.49 -3.31
C ILE A 36 -2.54 5.09 -4.34
N THR A 37 -2.09 4.53 -5.45
CA THR A 37 -2.95 3.81 -6.39
C THR A 37 -2.40 2.40 -6.64
N PHE A 38 -3.30 1.45 -6.87
CA PHE A 38 -2.93 0.06 -7.10
C PHE A 38 -3.15 -0.29 -8.57
N ARG A 39 -2.06 -0.59 -9.28
CA ARG A 39 -2.09 -0.87 -10.71
C ARG A 39 -2.47 -2.32 -11.00
N ARG A 40 -3.37 -2.50 -11.97
CA ARG A 40 -3.72 -3.79 -12.58
C ARG A 40 -2.74 -4.15 -13.70
N VAL A 41 -2.83 -5.39 -14.17
CA VAL A 41 -2.16 -5.81 -15.43
C VAL A 41 -2.55 -4.82 -16.54
N GLY A 42 -1.56 -4.42 -17.34
CA GLY A 42 -1.73 -3.38 -18.36
C GLY A 42 -1.56 -1.94 -17.86
N GLY A 43 -1.22 -1.73 -16.58
CA GLY A 43 -0.91 -0.39 -16.04
C GLY A 43 -2.14 0.45 -15.67
N ILE A 44 -3.32 -0.17 -15.65
CA ILE A 44 -4.59 0.51 -15.37
C ILE A 44 -4.68 0.86 -13.87
N MET A 45 -5.08 2.10 -13.57
CA MET A 45 -5.21 2.67 -12.22
C MET A 45 -6.60 3.29 -12.06
N ASP A 46 -7.49 2.59 -11.36
CA ASP A 46 -8.92 2.97 -11.29
C ASP A 46 -9.26 3.87 -10.09
N ILE A 47 -8.47 3.80 -9.01
CA ILE A 47 -8.80 4.43 -7.73
C ILE A 47 -7.53 5.04 -7.12
N LEU A 48 -7.67 6.22 -6.55
CA LEU A 48 -6.66 6.90 -5.73
C LEU A 48 -7.09 6.86 -4.27
N TYR A 49 -6.21 6.33 -3.42
CA TYR A 49 -6.40 6.24 -1.97
C TYR A 49 -5.55 7.30 -1.27
N ARG A 50 -6.02 7.79 -0.13
CA ARG A 50 -5.23 8.63 0.78
C ARG A 50 -4.73 7.76 1.93
N VAL A 51 -3.46 7.90 2.30
CA VAL A 51 -2.90 7.24 3.49
C VAL A 51 -3.33 8.04 4.72
N GLU A 52 -4.13 7.43 5.59
CA GLU A 52 -4.56 8.05 6.86
C GLU A 52 -3.59 7.68 8.00
N HIS A 53 -3.15 6.42 8.05
CA HIS A 53 -2.36 5.87 9.14
C HIS A 53 -1.37 4.80 8.63
N ASP A 54 -0.16 4.80 9.19
CA ASP A 54 0.83 3.74 9.05
C ASP A 54 0.98 3.01 10.39
N LEU A 55 1.02 1.67 10.35
CA LEU A 55 1.26 0.82 11.52
C LEU A 55 2.43 -0.12 11.23
N VAL A 56 3.48 -0.07 12.06
CA VAL A 56 4.59 -1.02 12.02
C VAL A 56 4.29 -2.13 13.03
N LEU A 57 4.29 -3.37 12.56
CA LEU A 57 4.12 -4.55 13.41
C LEU A 57 5.50 -5.06 13.83
N GLU A 58 5.83 -4.91 15.11
CA GLU A 58 7.04 -5.47 15.72
C GLU A 58 6.63 -6.68 16.57
N PRO A 59 6.82 -7.92 16.08
CA PRO A 59 6.52 -9.09 16.89
C PRO A 59 7.49 -9.14 18.08
N GLU A 60 6.95 -9.23 19.30
CA GLU A 60 7.76 -9.53 20.47
C GLU A 60 8.32 -10.95 20.30
N LEU A 61 9.65 -11.07 20.30
CA LEU A 61 10.33 -12.36 20.43
C LEU A 61 10.17 -12.84 21.88
N THR A 62 9.06 -13.49 22.20
CA THR A 62 8.97 -14.31 23.41
C THR A 62 9.66 -15.64 23.11
N ILE A 63 10.93 -15.77 23.54
CA ILE A 63 11.69 -17.03 23.54
C ILE A 63 11.58 -17.66 24.91
#